data_AF-A0A950WK56-F1
#
_entry.id   AF-A0A950WK56-F1
#
_cell.length_a   1.000
_cell.length_b   1.000
_cell.length_c   1.000
_cell.angle_alpha   90.00
_cell.angle_beta   90.00
_cell.angle_gamma   90.00
#
_symmetry.space_group_name_H-M   'P 1'
#
loop_
_entity.id
_entity.type
_entity.pdbx_description
1 polymer ?
#
loop_
_entity_poly.entity_id
_entity_poly.type
_entity_poly.pdbx_seq_one_letter_code
_entity_poly.pdbx_strand_id
1 'polypeptide(L)'
;MDGLPQPLAPVPSSGRQCTLKAPIGCVGVGLHSGRRTTLTLRPADSDHGVVFRRTDLSRDIPARFDQVVDTRLATVLADQQWASARIGTTEHVLAALAGLGIDNALIELDGPEVPILDGSAA
;
A
#
# COMPACT_ATOMS: atom_id res chain seq x y z
N MET A 1 -23.54 0.66 23.16
CA MET A 1 -23.82 -0.29 22.05
C MET A 1 -22.54 -0.30 21.19
N ASP A 2 -21.42 -0.72 21.78
CA ASP A 2 -20.10 -0.27 21.29
C ASP A 2 -19.29 -1.46 20.77
N GLY A 3 -19.94 -2.29 19.95
CA GLY A 3 -19.33 -3.44 19.29
C GLY A 3 -18.59 -3.04 18.02
N LEU A 4 -17.55 -2.20 18.14
CA LEU A 4 -16.62 -2.01 17.04
C LEU A 4 -15.98 -3.38 16.72
N PRO A 5 -16.03 -3.84 15.46
CA PRO A 5 -15.42 -5.11 15.09
C PRO A 5 -13.94 -5.05 15.44
N GLN A 6 -13.49 -6.02 16.25
CA GLN A 6 -12.07 -6.22 16.50
C GLN A 6 -11.37 -6.45 15.16
N PRO A 7 -10.16 -5.91 14.95
CA PRO A 7 -9.41 -6.17 13.72
C PRO A 7 -9.28 -7.68 13.53
N LEU A 8 -9.71 -8.18 12.37
CA LEU A 8 -9.57 -9.59 12.00
C LEU A 8 -8.10 -9.99 12.16
N ALA A 9 -7.85 -11.03 12.96
CA ALA A 9 -6.53 -11.64 13.04
C ALA A 9 -6.10 -12.05 11.63
N PRO A 10 -4.82 -11.86 11.25
CA PRO A 10 -4.33 -12.28 9.95
C PRO A 10 -4.63 -13.77 9.77
N VAL A 11 -5.22 -14.14 8.63
CA VAL A 11 -5.46 -15.53 8.28
C VAL A 11 -4.09 -16.18 8.11
N PRO A 12 -3.71 -17.17 8.94
CA PRO A 12 -2.40 -17.78 8.81
C PRO A 12 -2.30 -18.47 7.45
N SER A 13 -1.39 -17.98 6.60
CA SER A 13 -1.02 -18.67 5.36
C SER A 13 -0.37 -20.01 5.73
N SER A 14 -0.83 -21.10 5.13
CA SER A 14 -0.34 -22.46 5.43
C SER A 14 1.10 -22.72 4.93
N GLY A 15 1.78 -21.69 4.40
CA GLY A 15 3.15 -21.73 3.86
C GLY A 15 4.05 -20.65 4.47
N ARG A 16 5.34 -20.67 4.11
CA ARG A 16 6.31 -19.63 4.51
C ARG A 16 5.91 -18.28 3.91
N GLN A 17 5.96 -17.23 4.72
CA GLN A 17 5.76 -15.87 4.23
C GLN A 17 6.88 -15.44 3.28
N CYS A 18 6.52 -14.61 2.32
CA CYS A 18 7.39 -14.10 1.27
C CYS A 18 7.55 -12.58 1.36
N THR A 19 8.76 -12.11 1.07
CA THR A 19 9.11 -10.69 0.94
C THR A 19 10.08 -10.49 -0.23
N LEU A 20 10.38 -9.24 -0.56
CA LEU A 20 11.35 -8.91 -1.59
C LEU A 20 12.77 -9.33 -1.16
N LYS A 21 13.60 -9.74 -2.13
CA LYS A 21 15.02 -10.06 -1.85
C LYS A 21 15.88 -8.81 -1.62
N ALA A 22 15.54 -7.72 -2.29
CA ALA A 22 16.22 -6.43 -2.22
C ALA A 22 15.23 -5.30 -2.56
N PRO A 23 15.51 -4.05 -2.15
CA PRO A 23 14.69 -2.92 -2.55
C PRO A 23 14.66 -2.72 -4.07
N ILE A 24 13.50 -2.32 -4.59
CA ILE A 24 13.30 -1.92 -5.99
C ILE A 24 12.41 -0.68 -6.04
N GLY A 25 12.62 0.22 -6.99
CA GLY A 25 11.83 1.44 -7.08
C GLY A 25 11.64 1.94 -8.50
N CYS A 26 10.68 2.84 -8.65
CA CYS A 26 10.35 3.51 -9.89
C CYS A 26 9.97 4.98 -9.63
N VAL A 27 9.96 5.78 -10.69
CA VAL A 27 9.47 7.15 -10.64
C VAL A 27 8.43 7.30 -11.74
N GLY A 28 7.28 7.87 -11.42
CA GLY A 28 6.20 8.08 -12.38
C GLY A 28 5.30 9.23 -12.00
N VAL A 29 4.13 9.27 -12.61
CA VAL A 29 3.11 10.30 -12.38
C VAL A 29 1.84 9.62 -11.89
N GLY A 30 1.18 10.20 -10.88
CA GLY A 30 -0.13 9.74 -10.44
C GLY A 30 -1.21 10.03 -11.49
N LEU A 31 -2.12 9.08 -11.72
CA LEU A 31 -3.18 9.18 -12.72
C LEU A 31 -4.14 10.35 -12.44
N HIS A 32 -4.55 10.51 -11.19
CA HIS A 32 -5.57 11.48 -10.81
C HIS A 32 -4.98 12.80 -10.31
N SER A 33 -3.84 12.74 -9.63
CA SER A 33 -3.17 13.91 -9.06
C SER A 33 -2.28 14.64 -10.06
N GLY A 34 -1.82 13.96 -11.11
CA GLY A 34 -0.83 14.50 -12.06
C GLY A 34 0.53 14.81 -11.42
N ARG A 35 0.76 14.38 -10.16
CA ARG A 35 1.99 14.65 -9.43
C ARG A 35 3.04 13.60 -9.75
N ARG A 36 4.30 14.04 -9.87
CA ARG A 36 5.44 13.13 -9.94
C ARG A 36 5.67 12.51 -8.56
N THR A 37 5.79 11.19 -8.52
CA THR A 37 5.99 10.40 -7.30
C THR A 37 7.13 9.41 -7.51
N THR A 38 8.01 9.31 -6.53
CA THR A 38 9.01 8.24 -6.38
C THR A 38 8.40 7.14 -5.51
N LEU A 39 8.42 5.90 -5.97
CA LEU A 39 7.97 4.73 -5.21
C LEU A 39 9.12 3.74 -5.00
N THR A 40 9.29 3.23 -3.79
CA THR A 40 10.25 2.16 -3.47
C THR A 40 9.57 1.03 -2.69
N LEU A 41 9.65 -0.18 -3.21
CA LEU A 41 9.28 -1.41 -2.51
C LEU A 41 10.50 -1.94 -1.76
N ARG A 42 10.36 -2.20 -0.46
CA ARG A 42 11.41 -2.74 0.39
C ARG A 42 11.00 -4.08 1.00
N PRO A 43 11.99 -4.98 1.25
CA PRO A 43 11.77 -6.13 2.11
C PRO A 43 11.23 -5.70 3.47
N ALA A 44 10.41 -6.54 4.08
CA ALA A 44 9.90 -6.35 5.43
C ALA A 44 9.90 -7.67 6.21
N ASP A 45 9.95 -7.56 7.53
CA ASP A 45 9.98 -8.71 8.44
C ASP A 45 8.69 -9.55 8.35
N SER A 46 8.76 -10.77 8.87
CA SER A 46 7.56 -11.62 9.00
C SER A 46 6.48 -10.91 9.83
N ASP A 47 5.23 -11.15 9.46
CA ASP A 47 4.02 -10.57 10.06
C ASP A 47 3.91 -9.04 9.94
N HIS A 48 4.78 -8.40 9.16
CA HIS A 48 4.68 -6.98 8.86
C HIS A 48 3.45 -6.68 7.97
N GLY A 49 3.12 -7.59 7.05
CA GLY A 49 2.13 -7.37 6.02
C GLY A 49 2.58 -6.36 4.96
N VAL A 50 1.64 -5.89 4.14
CA VAL A 50 1.89 -4.82 3.17
C VAL A 50 1.53 -3.47 3.80
N VAL A 51 2.50 -2.57 3.90
CA VAL A 51 2.33 -1.24 4.50
C VAL A 51 2.85 -0.19 3.55
N PHE A 52 2.07 0.86 3.30
CA PHE A 52 2.55 2.03 2.59
C PHE A 52 3.13 3.05 3.57
N ARG A 53 4.17 3.77 3.15
CA ARG A 53 4.76 4.89 3.90
C ARG A 53 4.80 6.14 3.05
N ARG A 54 4.04 7.16 3.45
CA ARG A 54 4.18 8.53 2.94
C ARG A 54 5.44 9.14 3.53
N THR A 55 6.56 9.05 2.82
CA THR A 55 7.87 9.51 3.31
C THR A 55 7.91 11.02 3.52
N ASP A 56 7.15 11.76 2.73
CA ASP A 56 6.96 13.21 2.85
C ASP A 56 6.15 13.62 4.11
N LEU A 57 5.43 12.69 4.72
CA LEU A 57 4.63 12.91 5.94
C LEU A 57 5.10 12.08 7.15
N SER A 58 6.06 11.17 6.95
CA SER A 58 6.49 10.18 7.96
C SER A 58 5.32 9.39 8.56
N ARG A 59 4.43 8.88 7.70
CA ARG A 59 3.25 8.09 8.12
C ARG A 59 3.13 6.77 7.40
N ASP A 60 2.77 5.76 8.18
CA ASP A 60 2.58 4.38 7.74
C ASP A 60 1.07 4.06 7.70
N ILE A 61 0.63 3.49 6.59
CA ILE A 61 -0.76 3.17 6.30
C ILE A 61 -0.81 1.69 5.88
N PRO A 62 -1.25 0.79 6.76
CA PRO A 62 -1.40 -0.62 6.41
C PRO A 62 -2.36 -0.81 5.23
N ALA A 63 -2.01 -1.68 4.28
CA ALA A 63 -2.89 -2.03 3.17
C ALA A 63 -4.00 -2.99 3.62
N ARG A 64 -4.94 -2.45 4.40
CA ARG A 64 -6.06 -3.20 4.99
C ARG A 64 -7.39 -2.60 4.59
N PHE A 65 -8.43 -3.44 4.56
CA PHE A 65 -9.78 -3.03 4.17
C PHE A 65 -10.34 -1.90 5.05
N ASP A 66 -9.99 -1.89 6.34
CA ASP A 66 -10.42 -0.88 7.31
C ASP A 66 -9.65 0.44 7.20
N GLN A 67 -8.65 0.52 6.32
CA GLN A 67 -7.94 1.76 5.97
C GLN A 67 -8.46 2.38 4.66
N VAL A 68 -9.40 1.74 3.97
CA VAL A 68 -10.00 2.25 2.73
C VAL A 68 -10.97 3.38 3.04
N VAL A 69 -10.77 4.55 2.41
CA VAL A 69 -11.59 5.75 2.62
C VAL A 69 -12.32 6.25 1.38
N ASP A 70 -11.93 5.80 0.19
CA ASP A 70 -12.63 6.09 -1.07
C ASP A 70 -12.38 4.93 -2.07
N THR A 71 -13.37 4.70 -2.93
CA THR A 71 -13.34 3.68 -3.98
C THR A 71 -13.80 4.24 -5.33
N ARG A 72 -14.09 5.54 -5.42
CA ARG A 72 -14.46 6.19 -6.68
C ARG A 72 -13.20 6.39 -7.51
N LEU A 73 -13.19 5.80 -8.71
CA LEU A 73 -12.09 5.84 -9.68
C LEU A 73 -10.80 5.12 -9.26
N ALA A 74 -10.52 4.99 -7.97
CA ALA A 74 -9.37 4.26 -7.45
C ALA A 74 -9.61 3.72 -6.03
N THR A 75 -8.77 2.77 -5.58
CA THR A 75 -8.70 2.39 -4.15
C THR A 75 -7.81 3.36 -3.39
N VAL A 76 -8.41 4.09 -2.44
CA VAL A 76 -7.71 5.10 -1.63
C VAL A 76 -7.60 4.63 -0.18
N LEU A 77 -6.37 4.56 0.32
CA LEU A 77 -6.06 4.29 1.73
C LEU A 77 -5.74 5.60 2.46
N ALA A 78 -6.07 5.71 3.74
CA ALA A 78 -5.64 6.82 4.58
C ALA A 78 -5.37 6.41 6.01
N ASP A 79 -4.46 7.13 6.68
CA ASP A 79 -4.29 7.05 8.12
C ASP A 79 -5.58 7.54 8.82
N GLN A 80 -6.20 6.65 9.63
CA GLN A 80 -7.42 6.95 10.38
C GLN A 80 -7.29 8.15 11.31
N GLN A 81 -6.09 8.40 11.85
CA GLN A 81 -5.81 9.50 12.76
C GLN A 81 -5.44 10.77 11.99
N TRP A 82 -5.05 10.66 10.72
CA TRP A 82 -4.58 11.79 9.94
C TRP A 82 -4.99 11.70 8.47
N ALA A 83 -6.24 12.05 8.18
CA ALA A 83 -6.86 11.95 6.84
C ALA A 83 -6.07 12.63 5.70
N SER A 84 -5.17 13.58 6.00
CA SER A 84 -4.27 14.20 5.01
C SER A 84 -3.18 13.24 4.49
N ALA A 85 -2.80 12.24 5.29
CA ALA A 85 -1.97 11.12 4.90
C ALA A 85 -2.83 10.07 4.20
N ARG A 86 -3.15 10.34 2.93
CA ARG A 86 -3.86 9.44 2.03
C ARG A 86 -3.01 9.06 0.83
N ILE A 87 -3.28 7.89 0.26
CA ILE A 87 -2.64 7.35 -0.92
C ILE A 87 -3.72 6.82 -1.86
N GLY A 88 -3.79 7.38 -3.07
CA GLY A 88 -4.65 6.88 -4.14
C GLY A 88 -3.99 5.87 -5.04
N THR A 89 -4.83 5.16 -5.80
CA THR A 89 -4.43 4.28 -6.92
C THR A 89 -3.55 3.10 -6.45
N THR A 90 -3.89 2.54 -5.29
CA THR A 90 -3.12 1.46 -4.66
C THR A 90 -3.35 0.09 -5.28
N GLU A 91 -4.44 -0.09 -6.03
CA GLU A 91 -4.93 -1.38 -6.49
C GLU A 91 -3.97 -2.13 -7.41
N HIS A 92 -3.26 -1.47 -8.33
CA HIS A 92 -2.40 -2.16 -9.29
C HIS A 92 -1.16 -2.74 -8.64
N VAL A 93 -0.49 -1.97 -7.77
CA VAL A 93 0.67 -2.47 -7.03
C VAL A 93 0.27 -3.57 -6.04
N LEU A 94 -0.90 -3.44 -5.39
CA LEU A 94 -1.43 -4.49 -4.53
C LEU A 94 -1.77 -5.76 -5.32
N ALA A 95 -2.33 -5.63 -6.52
CA ALA A 95 -2.58 -6.76 -7.41
C ALA A 95 -1.29 -7.46 -7.85
N ALA A 96 -0.24 -6.71 -8.18
CA ALA A 96 1.07 -7.27 -8.51
C ALA A 96 1.69 -8.04 -7.34
N LEU A 97 1.70 -7.46 -6.14
CA LEU A 97 2.21 -8.12 -4.94
C LEU A 97 1.43 -9.39 -4.61
N ALA A 98 0.09 -9.34 -4.67
CA ALA A 98 -0.75 -10.50 -4.46
C ALA A 98 -0.51 -11.60 -5.52
N GLY A 99 -0.39 -11.23 -6.80
CA GLY A 99 -0.12 -12.16 -7.89
C GLY A 99 1.25 -12.84 -7.78
N LEU A 100 2.23 -12.17 -7.17
CA LEU A 100 3.56 -12.72 -6.90
C LEU A 100 3.66 -13.44 -5.54
N GLY A 101 2.58 -13.45 -4.75
CA GLY A 101 2.56 -14.05 -3.41
C GLY A 101 3.50 -13.35 -2.43
N ILE A 102 3.63 -12.03 -2.49
CA ILE A 102 4.38 -11.23 -1.51
C ILE A 102 3.48 -10.91 -0.32
N ASP A 103 3.83 -11.43 0.85
CA ASP A 103 3.08 -11.22 2.10
C ASP A 103 3.53 -9.95 2.83
N ASN A 104 4.85 -9.70 2.83
CA ASN A 104 5.45 -8.61 3.60
C ASN A 104 6.20 -7.65 2.69
N ALA A 105 5.82 -6.37 2.70
CA ALA A 105 6.52 -5.31 1.99
C ALA A 105 6.27 -3.95 2.63
N LEU A 106 7.30 -3.09 2.62
CA LEU A 106 7.17 -1.67 2.89
C LEU A 106 7.20 -0.91 1.55
N ILE A 107 6.13 -0.18 1.26
CA ILE A 107 5.94 0.60 0.03
C ILE A 107 6.11 2.08 0.35
N GLU A 108 7.29 2.62 0.12
CA GLU A 108 7.58 4.04 0.34
C GLU A 108 7.18 4.87 -0.87
N LEU A 109 6.55 6.03 -0.64
CA LEU A 109 6.28 7.03 -1.67
C LEU A 109 6.27 8.46 -1.12
N ASP A 110 6.74 9.41 -1.92
CA ASP A 110 6.86 10.85 -1.59
C ASP A 110 5.67 11.70 -2.08
N GLY A 111 4.60 11.05 -2.52
CA GLY A 111 3.42 11.67 -3.12
C GLY A 111 2.11 11.03 -2.68
N PRO A 112 0.97 11.69 -2.93
CA PRO A 112 -0.34 11.25 -2.46
C PRO A 112 -0.96 10.13 -3.31
N GLU A 113 -0.23 9.62 -4.32
CA GLU A 113 -0.74 8.66 -5.28
C GLU A 113 0.39 7.80 -5.82
N VAL A 114 0.13 6.50 -5.94
CA VAL A 114 1.02 5.54 -6.60
C VAL A 114 1.18 5.94 -8.08
N PRO A 115 2.40 5.88 -8.65
CA PRO A 115 2.60 6.18 -10.07
C PRO A 115 1.83 5.19 -10.95
N ILE A 116 1.09 5.69 -11.95
CA ILE A 116 0.25 4.86 -12.81
C ILE A 116 1.05 3.98 -13.77
N LEU A 117 2.27 4.41 -14.10
CA LEU A 117 3.15 3.78 -15.10
C LEU A 117 2.41 3.62 -16.43
N ASP A 118 2.17 2.38 -16.88
CA ASP A 118 1.44 2.05 -18.11
C ASP A 118 -0.06 1.78 -17.88
N GLY A 119 -0.53 1.91 -16.64
CA GLY A 119 -1.91 1.62 -16.25
C GLY A 119 -2.21 0.16 -15.99
N SER A 120 -1.19 -0.70 -15.94
CA SER A 120 -1.32 -2.13 -15.64
C SER A 120 -0.56 -2.53 -14.36
N ALA A 121 -0.40 -3.84 -14.15
CA ALA A 121 0.37 -4.44 -13.06
C ALA A 121 1.56 -5.28 -13.59
N ALA A 122 1.92 -5.12 -14.87
CA ALA A 122 2.90 -5.95 -15.60
C ALA A 122 4.37 -5.55 -15.36
#